data_AF-A8QS12-F1
#
_entry.id   AF-A8QS12-F1
#
_cell.length_a   1.000
_cell.length_b   1.000
_cell.length_c   1.000
_cell.angle_alpha   90.00
_cell.angle_beta   90.00
_cell.angle_gamma   90.00
#
_symmetry.space_group_name_H-M   'P 1'
#
loop_
_entity.id
_entity.type
_entity.pdbx_description
1 polymer ?
#
loop_
_entity_poly.entity_id
_entity_poly.type
_entity_poly.pdbx_seq_one_letter_code
_entity_poly.pdbx_strand_id
1 'polypeptide(L)'
;PPIMGYSHSDVNKNIGSASIMGGYVYRGSTDPCLYGRYLYADLYASAMWTGTETPEGSGNYTSSLISFSCSKNSPIPCDSAAGSPLPSLGYIYSFGEDNNKDIYVLASKGVYRVVRPSLCSYTCPTEKPETNNGKAPAGPSSNAPAA
;
A
#
# COMPACT_ATOMS: atom_id res chain seq x y z
N PRO A 1 -15.86 -15.19 18.36
CA PRO A 1 -16.44 -14.38 17.25
C PRO A 1 -15.30 -13.82 16.39
N PRO A 2 -15.51 -13.50 15.10
CA PRO A 2 -14.52 -12.76 14.32
C PRO A 2 -14.25 -11.39 14.97
N ILE A 3 -12.99 -10.92 14.95
CA ILE A 3 -12.63 -9.60 15.49
C ILE A 3 -12.87 -8.46 14.51
N MET A 4 -12.87 -8.75 13.20
CA MET A 4 -13.07 -7.81 12.10
C MET A 4 -13.64 -8.55 10.88
N GLY A 5 -14.33 -7.82 10.01
CA GLY A 5 -14.90 -8.33 8.76
C GLY A 5 -15.43 -7.19 7.88
N TYR A 6 -16.03 -7.54 6.76
CA TYR A 6 -16.72 -6.62 5.86
C TYR A 6 -17.91 -7.33 5.21
N SER A 7 -18.91 -6.56 4.74
CA SER A 7 -20.00 -7.12 3.94
C SER A 7 -19.65 -7.07 2.46
N HIS A 8 -19.97 -8.14 1.74
CA HIS A 8 -19.71 -8.18 0.30
C HIS A 8 -20.41 -7.05 -0.48
N SER A 9 -21.57 -6.62 0.02
CA SER A 9 -22.39 -5.54 -0.55
C SER A 9 -21.74 -4.15 -0.47
N ASP A 10 -20.77 -3.97 0.43
CA ASP A 10 -20.19 -2.65 0.73
C ASP A 10 -19.04 -2.29 -0.21
N VAL A 11 -18.43 -3.28 -0.87
CA VAL A 11 -17.27 -3.09 -1.74
C VAL A 11 -17.68 -2.69 -3.15
N ASN A 12 -18.50 -3.51 -3.81
CA ASN A 12 -18.95 -3.26 -5.17
C ASN A 12 -20.23 -4.05 -5.41
N LYS A 13 -21.32 -3.38 -5.78
CA LYS A 13 -22.62 -4.03 -6.00
C LYS A 13 -22.75 -4.76 -7.34
N ASN A 14 -21.85 -4.46 -8.29
CA ASN A 14 -21.92 -5.00 -9.66
C ASN A 14 -21.00 -6.23 -9.82
N ILE A 15 -19.73 -6.09 -9.44
CA ILE A 15 -18.72 -7.16 -9.53
C ILE A 15 -18.70 -7.99 -8.25
N GLY A 16 -19.18 -7.42 -7.14
CA GLY A 16 -19.06 -8.03 -5.82
C GLY A 16 -17.68 -7.83 -5.20
N SER A 17 -17.45 -8.62 -4.17
CA SER A 17 -16.16 -8.91 -3.57
C SER A 17 -16.11 -10.42 -3.35
N ALA A 18 -14.98 -10.97 -2.93
CA ALA A 18 -14.76 -12.40 -2.89
C ALA A 18 -14.48 -12.91 -1.49
N SER A 19 -13.33 -12.58 -0.92
CA SER A 19 -12.94 -13.02 0.42
C SER A 19 -11.70 -12.28 0.89
N ILE A 20 -11.53 -12.19 2.21
CA ILE A 20 -10.27 -11.73 2.81
C ILE A 20 -9.18 -12.75 2.44
N MET A 21 -8.13 -12.30 1.77
CA MET A 21 -6.99 -13.16 1.39
C MET A 21 -5.90 -13.25 2.44
N GLY A 22 -6.02 -12.45 3.49
CA GLY A 22 -5.08 -12.37 4.59
C GLY A 22 -4.70 -10.92 4.86
N GLY A 23 -3.65 -10.76 5.66
CA GLY A 23 -3.14 -9.46 6.05
C GLY A 23 -1.92 -9.58 6.96
N TYR A 24 -1.35 -8.44 7.30
CA TYR A 24 -0.21 -8.32 8.21
C TYR A 24 -0.37 -7.10 9.11
N VAL A 25 0.13 -7.18 10.34
CA VAL A 25 0.30 -5.98 11.15
C VAL A 25 1.52 -5.23 10.61
N TYR A 26 1.33 -4.01 10.10
CA TYR A 26 2.42 -3.23 9.55
C TYR A 26 3.33 -2.73 10.69
N ARG A 27 4.60 -3.14 10.65
CA ARG A 27 5.65 -2.79 11.62
C ARG A 27 6.85 -2.09 10.96
N GLY A 28 6.77 -1.83 9.66
CA GLY A 28 7.80 -1.10 8.91
C GLY A 28 7.84 0.37 9.28
N SER A 29 8.99 1.01 9.08
CA SER A 29 9.14 2.45 9.30
C SER A 29 8.84 3.29 8.05
N THR A 30 8.63 2.65 6.89
CA THR A 30 8.46 3.35 5.61
C THR A 30 7.12 4.09 5.54
N ASP A 31 6.03 3.49 6.03
CA ASP A 31 4.74 4.17 6.22
C ASP A 31 4.39 4.30 7.71
N PRO A 32 4.74 5.41 8.37
CA PRO A 32 4.49 5.59 9.79
C PRO A 32 3.00 5.79 10.14
N CYS A 33 2.12 6.04 9.16
CA CYS A 33 0.68 6.13 9.40
C CYS A 33 0.01 4.75 9.39
N LEU A 34 0.66 3.75 8.79
CA LEU A 34 0.22 2.35 8.88
C LEU A 34 0.82 1.61 10.08
N TYR A 35 1.90 2.11 10.69
CA TYR A 35 2.52 1.46 11.84
C TYR A 35 1.49 1.18 12.93
N GLY A 36 1.43 -0.08 13.40
CA GLY A 36 0.43 -0.46 14.40
C GLY A 36 -0.77 -1.20 13.82
N ARG A 37 -1.12 -0.92 12.56
CA ARG A 37 -2.40 -1.30 11.97
C ARG A 37 -2.30 -2.63 11.23
N TYR A 38 -3.36 -3.43 11.31
CA TYR A 38 -3.50 -4.67 10.55
C TYR A 38 -4.02 -4.37 9.14
N LEU A 39 -3.16 -4.44 8.13
CA LEU A 39 -3.52 -4.25 6.72
C LEU A 39 -4.04 -5.57 6.15
N TYR A 40 -5.23 -5.57 5.55
CA TYR A 40 -5.80 -6.73 4.87
C TYR A 40 -6.60 -6.35 3.63
N ALA A 41 -6.83 -7.29 2.73
CA ALA A 41 -7.48 -7.03 1.44
C ALA A 41 -8.37 -8.17 0.96
N ASP A 42 -9.30 -7.80 0.08
CA ASP A 42 -10.12 -8.73 -0.69
C ASP A 42 -9.35 -9.30 -1.90
N LEU A 43 -9.66 -10.53 -2.30
CA LEU A 43 -9.06 -11.21 -3.46
C LEU A 43 -9.06 -10.35 -4.72
N TYR A 44 -10.12 -9.58 -5.01
CA TYR A 44 -10.22 -8.79 -6.23
C TYR A 44 -9.41 -7.50 -6.22
N ALA A 45 -8.69 -7.23 -5.12
CA ALA A 45 -7.83 -6.06 -4.98
C ALA A 45 -8.56 -4.73 -5.23
N SER A 46 -9.89 -4.71 -5.09
CA SER A 46 -10.74 -3.53 -5.26
C SER A 46 -10.96 -2.78 -3.95
N ALA A 47 -10.66 -3.43 -2.82
CA ALA A 47 -10.75 -2.85 -1.49
C ALA A 47 -9.66 -3.42 -0.58
N MET A 48 -9.09 -2.52 0.23
CA MET A 48 -8.15 -2.82 1.30
C MET A 48 -8.62 -2.09 2.55
N TRP A 49 -8.33 -2.68 3.71
CA TRP A 49 -8.72 -2.14 5.00
C TRP A 49 -7.54 -2.14 5.96
N THR A 50 -7.62 -1.26 6.95
CA THR A 50 -6.80 -1.33 8.14
C THR A 50 -7.66 -1.63 9.35
N GLY A 51 -7.22 -2.58 10.16
CA GLY A 51 -7.69 -2.80 11.53
C GLY A 51 -6.86 -1.98 12.52
N THR A 52 -7.52 -1.17 13.34
CA THR A 52 -6.86 -0.42 14.41
C THR A 52 -7.35 -0.94 15.75
N GLU A 53 -6.42 -1.36 16.60
CA GLU A 53 -6.70 -1.76 17.97
C GLU A 53 -6.74 -0.52 18.87
N THR A 54 -7.78 -0.36 19.70
CA THR A 54 -7.87 0.77 20.62
C THR A 54 -8.60 0.41 21.91
N PRO A 55 -7.95 0.52 23.09
CA PRO A 55 -6.52 0.78 23.31
C PRO A 55 -5.62 -0.36 22.80
N GLU A 56 -4.32 -0.10 22.67
CA GLU A 56 -3.34 -1.14 22.30
C GLU A 56 -3.36 -2.31 23.32
N GLY A 57 -3.37 -3.54 22.83
CA GLY A 57 -3.44 -4.76 23.63
C GLY A 57 -4.84 -5.12 24.16
N SER A 58 -5.89 -4.36 23.79
CA SER A 58 -7.25 -4.61 24.27
C SER A 58 -7.99 -5.76 23.57
N GLY A 59 -7.52 -6.19 22.40
CA GLY A 59 -8.26 -7.08 21.50
C GLY A 59 -9.43 -6.40 20.78
N ASN A 60 -9.69 -5.11 20.99
CA ASN A 60 -10.79 -4.38 20.39
C ASN A 60 -10.34 -3.68 19.11
N TYR A 61 -10.79 -4.19 17.96
CA TYR A 61 -10.41 -3.68 16.65
C TYR A 61 -11.56 -2.93 15.97
N THR A 62 -11.21 -1.86 15.26
CA THR A 62 -12.09 -1.20 14.31
C THR A 62 -11.51 -1.28 12.90
N SER A 63 -12.34 -1.70 11.96
CA SER A 63 -11.99 -1.78 10.54
C SER A 63 -12.27 -0.46 9.84
N SER A 64 -11.34 0.01 9.01
CA SER A 64 -11.52 1.18 8.15
C SER A 64 -11.07 0.86 6.73
N LEU A 65 -11.91 1.17 5.74
CA LEU A 65 -11.55 1.08 4.34
C LEU A 65 -10.48 2.14 4.04
N ILE A 66 -9.44 1.77 3.29
CA ILE A 66 -8.37 2.68 2.91
C ILE A 66 -8.31 2.90 1.41
N SER A 67 -7.86 4.10 1.03
CA SER A 67 -7.45 4.37 -0.35
C SER A 67 -6.00 3.90 -0.55
N PHE A 68 -5.71 3.39 -1.73
CA PHE A 68 -4.36 2.99 -2.13
C PHE A 68 -4.13 3.33 -3.61
N SER A 69 -2.89 3.63 -3.93
CA SER A 69 -2.44 3.95 -5.28
C SER A 69 -0.97 3.53 -5.43
N CYS A 70 -0.52 3.44 -6.67
CA CYS A 70 0.88 3.13 -6.96
C CYS A 70 1.75 4.38 -6.91
N SER A 71 3.02 4.19 -6.54
CA SER A 71 4.00 5.27 -6.56
C SER A 71 4.24 5.79 -7.97
N LYS A 72 4.32 7.12 -8.12
CA LYS A 72 4.74 7.78 -9.38
C LYS A 72 6.19 7.48 -9.75
N ASN A 73 6.99 7.01 -8.80
CA ASN A 73 8.42 6.72 -8.95
C ASN A 73 8.69 5.21 -9.07
N SER A 74 7.67 4.39 -9.28
CA SER A 74 7.84 2.95 -9.47
C SER A 74 8.68 2.67 -10.72
N PRO A 75 9.72 1.80 -10.64
CA PRO A 75 10.49 1.39 -11.82
C PRO A 75 9.65 0.68 -12.87
N ILE A 76 8.59 -0.01 -12.44
CA ILE A 76 7.61 -0.67 -13.30
C ILE A 76 6.32 0.17 -13.22
N PRO A 77 5.84 0.73 -14.34
CA PRO A 77 4.58 1.45 -14.37
C PRO A 77 3.44 0.58 -13.84
N CYS A 78 2.58 1.20 -13.04
CA CYS A 78 1.42 0.54 -12.48
C CYS A 78 0.18 0.97 -13.24
N ASP A 79 -0.43 0.03 -13.96
CA ASP A 79 -1.63 0.29 -14.75
C ASP A 79 -2.83 0.58 -13.84
N SER A 80 -3.75 1.43 -14.30
CA SER A 80 -5.05 1.61 -13.65
C SER A 80 -6.02 0.51 -14.06
N ALA A 81 -6.89 0.09 -13.16
CA ALA A 81 -7.99 -0.80 -13.51
C ALA A 81 -8.99 -0.06 -14.42
N ALA A 82 -9.51 -0.75 -15.44
CA ALA A 82 -10.40 -0.12 -16.42
C ALA A 82 -11.63 0.51 -15.74
N GLY A 83 -11.85 1.81 -15.98
CA GLY A 83 -12.95 2.56 -15.37
C GLY A 83 -12.81 2.83 -13.87
N SER A 84 -11.62 2.64 -13.28
CA SER A 84 -11.37 2.84 -11.84
C SER A 84 -10.09 3.65 -11.61
N PRO A 85 -10.05 4.51 -10.58
CA PRO A 85 -8.82 5.19 -10.17
C PRO A 85 -7.83 4.25 -9.44
N LEU A 86 -8.25 3.03 -9.11
CA LEU A 86 -7.43 2.07 -8.39
C LEU A 86 -6.39 1.40 -9.31
N PRO A 87 -5.22 1.02 -8.76
CA PRO A 87 -4.24 0.26 -9.53
C PRO A 87 -4.79 -1.12 -9.89
N SER A 88 -4.46 -1.59 -11.09
CA SER A 88 -4.80 -2.91 -11.58
C SER A 88 -3.82 -3.93 -11.01
N LEU A 89 -4.06 -4.37 -9.77
CA LEU A 89 -3.25 -5.40 -9.12
C LEU A 89 -3.62 -6.83 -9.57
N GLY A 90 -4.81 -7.00 -10.15
CA GLY A 90 -5.37 -8.31 -10.48
C GLY A 90 -5.89 -9.01 -9.22
N TYR A 91 -5.57 -10.29 -9.04
CA TYR A 91 -5.97 -11.04 -7.84
C TYR A 91 -4.86 -11.02 -6.79
N ILE A 92 -5.18 -10.63 -5.55
CA ILE A 92 -4.25 -10.74 -4.41
C ILE A 92 -4.22 -12.19 -3.93
N TYR A 93 -3.03 -12.77 -3.81
CA TYR A 93 -2.86 -14.14 -3.35
C TYR A 93 -2.38 -14.24 -1.90
N SER A 94 -1.48 -13.35 -1.50
CA SER A 94 -0.91 -13.36 -0.15
C SER A 94 -0.18 -12.05 0.17
N PHE A 95 0.29 -11.95 1.41
CA PHE A 95 1.15 -10.89 1.90
C PHE A 95 2.48 -11.47 2.37
N GLY A 96 3.54 -10.67 2.29
CA GLY A 96 4.86 -11.00 2.82
C GLY A 96 5.44 -9.84 3.62
N GLU A 97 6.35 -10.15 4.52
CA GLU A 97 7.10 -9.18 5.31
C GLU A 97 8.60 -9.41 5.06
N ASP A 98 9.35 -8.33 4.82
CA ASP A 98 10.82 -8.40 4.74
C ASP A 98 11.51 -8.14 6.10
N ASN A 99 12.83 -8.21 6.13
CA ASN A 99 13.60 -8.00 7.36
C ASN A 99 13.50 -6.57 7.92
N ASN A 100 13.09 -5.59 7.11
CA ASN A 100 12.84 -4.21 7.53
C ASN A 100 11.39 -4.00 7.99
N LYS A 101 10.59 -5.08 8.06
CA LYS A 101 9.17 -5.05 8.42
C LYS A 101 8.28 -4.34 7.41
N ASP A 102 8.79 -4.11 6.20
CA ASP A 102 7.97 -3.61 5.11
C ASP A 102 7.15 -4.75 4.52
N ILE A 103 5.91 -4.41 4.17
CA ILE A 103 4.92 -5.36 3.68
C ILE A 103 4.90 -5.36 2.16
N TYR A 104 4.75 -6.57 1.61
CA TYR A 104 4.61 -6.85 0.20
C TYR A 104 3.28 -7.54 -0.04
N VAL A 105 2.64 -7.20 -1.15
CA VAL A 105 1.41 -7.83 -1.65
C VAL A 105 1.77 -8.65 -2.87
N LEU A 106 1.60 -9.97 -2.79
CA LEU A 106 1.71 -10.85 -3.95
C LEU A 106 0.35 -10.85 -4.66
N ALA A 107 0.34 -10.39 -5.91
CA ALA A 107 -0.85 -10.41 -6.74
C ALA A 107 -0.56 -10.98 -8.13
N SER A 108 -1.60 -11.28 -8.89
CA SER A 108 -1.50 -11.92 -10.20
C SER A 108 -0.76 -11.07 -11.25
N LYS A 109 -0.61 -9.77 -11.02
CA LYS A 109 0.13 -8.84 -11.89
C LYS A 109 1.50 -8.44 -11.36
N GLY A 110 1.91 -8.91 -10.19
CA GLY A 110 3.24 -8.65 -9.65
C GLY A 110 3.31 -8.69 -8.13
N VAL A 111 4.50 -8.34 -7.62
CA VAL A 111 4.75 -8.15 -6.20
C VAL A 111 4.87 -6.66 -5.92
N TYR A 112 4.03 -6.15 -5.02
CA TYR A 112 3.94 -4.72 -4.72
C TYR A 112 4.43 -4.47 -3.31
N ARG A 113 5.31 -3.49 -3.13
CA ARG A 113 5.79 -3.08 -1.80
C ARG A 113 4.94 -1.91 -1.28
N VAL A 114 4.56 -1.94 -0.01
CA VAL A 114 4.02 -0.78 0.70
C VAL A 114 5.13 0.25 0.87
N VAL A 115 4.91 1.47 0.38
CA VAL A 115 5.89 2.56 0.39
C VAL A 115 5.35 3.78 1.15
N ARG A 116 6.22 4.77 1.35
CA ARG A 116 5.86 5.98 2.11
C ARG A 116 4.71 6.74 1.44
N PRO A 117 3.72 7.25 2.20
CA PRO A 117 2.48 7.82 1.67
C PRO A 117 2.67 8.88 0.57
N SER A 118 3.63 9.78 0.74
CA SER A 118 3.85 10.86 -0.22
C SER A 118 4.31 10.40 -1.61
N LEU A 119 4.92 9.21 -1.74
CA LEU A 119 5.23 8.62 -3.06
C LEU A 119 3.97 8.26 -3.85
N CYS A 120 2.87 8.03 -3.14
CA CYS A 120 1.54 7.71 -3.65
C CYS A 120 0.60 8.93 -3.61
N SER A 121 1.14 10.14 -3.37
CA SER A 121 0.38 11.40 -3.21
C SER A 121 -0.60 11.42 -2.04
N TYR A 122 -0.33 10.64 -0.99
CA TYR A 122 -1.05 10.70 0.28
C TYR A 122 -0.29 11.52 1.32
N THR A 123 -1.02 12.12 2.25
CA THR A 123 -0.46 12.87 3.37
C THR A 123 -0.42 12.00 4.62
N CYS A 124 0.73 12.00 5.30
CA CYS A 124 0.89 11.36 6.59
C CYS A 124 1.56 12.35 7.55
N PRO A 125 0.87 12.82 8.61
CA PRO A 125 1.43 13.83 9.53
C PRO A 125 2.72 13.39 10.23
N THR A 126 2.94 12.09 10.35
CA THR A 126 4.12 11.49 10.99
C THR A 126 5.21 11.10 9.99
N GLU A 127 4.96 11.22 8.68
CA GLU A 127 5.98 11.01 7.67
C GLU A 127 7.02 12.12 7.77
N LYS A 128 8.27 11.73 8.03
CA LYS A 128 9.39 12.66 7.98
C LYS A 128 9.73 12.95 6.53
N PRO A 129 10.01 14.21 6.15
CA PRO A 129 10.56 14.53 4.84
C PRO A 129 11.81 13.68 4.60
N GLU A 130 12.03 13.25 3.35
CA GLU A 130 13.33 12.66 3.01
C GLU A 130 14.42 13.67 3.40
N THR A 131 15.26 13.27 4.35
CA THR A 131 16.53 13.95 4.54
C THR A 131 17.27 13.78 3.23
N ASN A 132 17.43 14.87 2.48
CA ASN A 132 18.25 14.92 1.28
C ASN A 132 19.69 14.52 1.65
N ASN A 133 19.95 13.21 1.70
CA ASN A 133 21.30 12.67 1.73
C ASN A 133 21.86 12.85 0.32
N GLY A 134 22.24 14.10 0.01
CA GLY A 134 23.22 14.44 -1.00
C GLY A 134 22.97 13.89 -2.40
N LYS A 135 21.77 14.07 -2.99
CA LYS A 135 21.70 14.11 -4.45
C LYS A 135 22.28 15.47 -4.88
N ALA A 136 23.58 15.49 -5.15
CA ALA A 136 24.23 16.63 -5.77
C ALA A 136 23.40 17.07 -7.00
N PRO A 137 23.14 18.37 -7.20
CA PRO A 137 22.47 18.83 -8.40
C PRO A 137 23.27 18.33 -9.61
N ALA A 138 22.56 17.83 -10.63
CA ALA A 138 23.19 17.44 -11.89
C ALA A 138 23.99 18.64 -12.41
N GLY A 139 25.32 18.52 -12.39
CA GLY A 139 26.20 19.53 -12.95
C GLY A 139 25.89 19.73 -14.44
N PRO A 140 26.15 20.94 -14.99
CA PRO A 140 25.85 21.23 -16.38
C PRO A 140 26.58 20.24 -17.29
N SER A 141 25.82 19.58 -18.17
CA SER A 141 26.30 18.66 -19.19
C SER A 141 27.32 19.36 -20.09
N SER A 142 28.60 19.07 -19.91
CA SER A 142 29.63 19.47 -20.86
C SER A 142 29.54 18.53 -22.07
N ASN A 143 28.85 18.96 -23.13
CA ASN A 143 28.98 18.36 -24.44
C ASN A 143 30.39 18.65 -24.96
N ALA A 144 31.29 17.68 -24.86
CA ALA A 144 32.53 17.68 -25.61
C ALA A 144 32.23 17.16 -27.04
N PRO A 145 32.66 17.85 -28.11
CA PRO A 145 32.52 17.34 -29.46
C PRO A 145 33.49 16.17 -29.66
N ALA A 146 33.02 15.14 -30.36
CA ALA A 146 33.85 14.02 -30.80
C ALA A 146 34.88 14.50 -31.82
N ALA A 147 36.12 14.03 -31.66
CA ALA A 147 37.19 14.13 -32.65
C ALA A 147 37.16 12.94 -33.61
#